data_AF-A0A447NPP1-F1
#
_entry.id   AF-A0A447NPP1-F1
#
_cell.length_a   1.000
_cell.length_b   1.000
_cell.length_c   1.000
_cell.angle_alpha   90.00
_cell.angle_beta   90.00
_cell.angle_gamma   90.00
#
_symmetry.space_group_name_H-M   'P 1'
#
loop_
_entity.id
_entity.type
_entity.pdbx_description
1 polymer ?
#
loop_
_entity_poly.entity_id
_entity_poly.type
_entity_poly.pdbx_seq_one_letter_code
_entity_poly.pdbx_strand_id
1 'polypeptide(L)'
;MPARMGVSFFAVRTTGVFCRPSCRSKRALRKNVRFFANAQQALDAGFRPCKRCQPDNARAQQRRLDKIACACRLLEQETPVTLASLAQAVAMSPFHLHRFV
;
A
#
# COMPACT_ATOMS: atom_id res chain seq x y z
N MET A 1 -22.07 15.21 17.37
CA MET A 1 -20.64 14.94 17.10
C MET A 1 -20.45 14.82 15.59
N PRO A 2 -20.19 15.91 14.83
CA PRO A 2 -20.19 15.78 13.37
C PRO A 2 -18.90 15.13 12.87
N ALA A 3 -19.08 14.15 12.00
CA ALA A 3 -18.05 13.47 11.24
C ALA A 3 -17.20 14.49 10.46
N ARG A 4 -15.91 14.58 10.78
CA ARG A 4 -14.95 15.39 10.04
C ARG A 4 -14.67 14.67 8.71
N MET A 5 -15.39 15.04 7.66
CA MET A 5 -15.14 14.54 6.31
C MET A 5 -13.69 14.82 5.90
N GLY A 6 -12.97 13.78 5.46
CA GLY A 6 -12.04 13.94 4.34
C GLY A 6 -10.55 14.20 4.63
N VAL A 7 -10.01 13.97 5.84
CA VAL A 7 -8.54 13.96 6.01
C VAL A 7 -7.92 12.64 5.56
N SER A 8 -7.64 12.54 4.26
CA SER A 8 -7.07 11.33 3.65
C SER A 8 -5.54 11.23 3.80
N PHE A 9 -4.84 12.36 4.03
CA PHE A 9 -3.38 12.38 4.09
C PHE A 9 -2.87 13.32 5.19
N PHE A 10 -1.73 12.96 5.78
CA PHE A 10 -1.00 13.79 6.71
C PHE A 10 0.45 13.94 6.24
N ALA A 11 1.01 15.14 6.32
CA ALA A 11 2.41 15.41 6.03
C ALA A 11 3.17 15.85 7.27
N VAL A 12 4.42 15.40 7.36
CA VAL A 12 5.30 15.68 8.47
C VAL A 12 6.33 16.70 8.01
N ARG A 13 6.30 17.91 8.60
CA ARG A 13 7.21 19.03 8.30
C ARG A 13 8.67 18.67 8.52
N THR A 14 8.98 17.87 9.53
CA THR A 14 10.37 17.51 9.86
C THR A 14 11.00 16.56 8.86
N THR A 15 10.22 15.70 8.23
CA THR A 15 10.72 14.76 7.22
C THR A 15 10.43 15.20 5.79
N GLY A 16 9.53 16.18 5.60
CA GLY A 16 9.05 16.56 4.28
C GLY A 16 8.27 15.44 3.59
N VAL A 17 7.70 14.50 4.35
CA VAL A 17 7.01 13.31 3.82
C VAL A 17 5.53 13.34 4.16
N PHE A 18 4.67 13.03 3.19
CA PHE A 18 3.25 12.77 3.42
C PHE A 18 2.86 11.30 3.33
N CYS A 19 1.91 10.91 4.17
CA CYS A 19 1.48 9.54 4.44
C CYS A 19 -0.05 9.45 4.50
N ARG A 20 -0.59 8.24 4.28
CA ARG A 20 -1.98 7.90 4.62
C ARG A 20 -2.12 7.65 6.13
N PRO A 21 -3.29 7.90 6.74
CA PRO A 21 -3.56 7.65 8.16
C PRO A 21 -3.35 6.19 8.58
N SER A 22 -3.48 5.22 7.66
CA SER A 22 -3.18 3.80 7.93
C SER A 22 -1.68 3.45 7.94
N CYS A 23 -0.79 4.40 7.68
CA CYS A 23 0.65 4.16 7.63
C CYS A 23 1.19 3.78 9.01
N ARG A 24 1.89 2.63 9.10
CA ARG A 24 2.56 2.15 10.33
C ARG A 24 3.84 2.92 10.67
N SER A 25 4.15 4.01 9.96
CA SER A 25 5.36 4.79 10.26
C SER A 25 5.23 5.49 11.62
N LYS A 26 6.37 5.68 12.30
CA LYS A 26 6.45 6.30 13.62
C LYS A 26 5.74 7.65 13.58
N ARG A 27 4.73 7.85 14.44
CA ARG A 27 3.94 9.08 14.49
C ARG A 27 4.85 10.24 14.89
N ALA A 28 4.95 11.24 14.02
CA ALA A 28 5.62 12.47 14.35
C ALA A 28 4.81 13.26 15.40
N LEU A 29 5.48 14.15 16.13
CA LEU A 29 4.82 15.05 17.07
C LEU A 29 3.76 15.89 16.34
N ARG A 30 2.55 16.01 16.90
CA ARG A 30 1.41 16.72 16.29
C ARG A 30 1.76 18.15 15.82
N LYS A 31 2.68 18.84 16.50
CA LYS A 31 3.18 20.17 16.12
C LYS A 31 3.82 20.23 14.72
N ASN A 32 4.34 19.11 14.24
CA ASN A 32 5.01 18.99 12.96
C ASN A 32 4.14 18.32 11.89
N VAL A 33 2.86 18.03 12.20
CA VAL A 33 1.94 17.35 11.28
C VAL A 33 0.97 18.35 10.67
N ARG A 34 0.86 18.35 9.34
CA ARG A 34 -0.19 19.04 8.58
C ARG A 34 -1.10 18.02 7.94
N PHE A 35 -2.40 18.30 7.88
CA PHE A 35 -3.38 17.44 7.24
C PHE A 35 -3.76 18.01 5.88
N PHE A 36 -3.91 17.14 4.90
CA PHE A 36 -4.29 17.48 3.53
C PHE A 36 -5.49 16.64 3.11
N ALA A 37 -6.38 17.22 2.32
CA ALA A 37 -7.52 16.50 1.77
C ALA A 37 -7.09 15.53 0.67
N ASN A 38 -6.14 15.95 -0.17
CA ASN A 38 -5.66 15.22 -1.35
C ASN A 38 -4.13 15.09 -1.38
N ALA A 39 -3.63 14.04 -2.04
CA ALA A 39 -2.20 13.85 -2.26
C ALA A 39 -1.57 14.97 -3.11
N GLN A 40 -2.31 15.49 -4.09
CA GLN A 40 -1.89 16.62 -4.94
C GLN A 40 -1.56 17.87 -4.10
N GLN A 41 -2.43 18.24 -3.16
CA GLN A 41 -2.17 19.39 -2.27
C GLN A 41 -0.90 19.23 -1.43
N ALA A 42 -0.56 18.00 -1.04
CA ALA A 42 0.69 17.73 -0.33
C ALA A 42 1.91 17.83 -1.26
N LEU A 43 1.78 17.40 -2.51
CA LEU A 43 2.83 17.53 -3.55
C LEU A 43 3.08 18.99 -3.90
N ASP A 44 2.03 19.79 -4.14
CA ASP A 44 2.11 21.24 -4.37
C ASP A 44 2.77 21.98 -3.20
N ALA A 45 2.50 21.53 -1.97
CA ALA A 45 3.15 22.08 -0.79
C ALA A 45 4.61 21.60 -0.59
N GLY A 46 5.18 20.85 -1.54
CA GLY A 46 6.58 20.41 -1.55
C GLY A 46 6.87 19.15 -0.72
N PHE A 47 5.84 18.42 -0.28
CA PHE A 47 6.03 17.16 0.46
C PHE A 47 6.17 15.98 -0.49
N ARG A 48 7.10 15.07 -0.17
CA ARG A 48 7.32 13.84 -0.93
C ARG A 48 6.43 12.69 -0.44
N PRO A 49 5.95 11.80 -1.32
CA PRO A 49 5.14 10.66 -0.92
C PRO A 49 5.98 9.64 -0.14
N CYS A 50 5.41 9.09 0.93
CA CYS A 50 6.07 8.04 1.70
C CYS A 50 6.23 6.75 0.88
N LYS A 51 7.46 6.24 0.77
CA LYS A 51 7.76 4.97 0.09
C LYS A 51 7.13 3.74 0.74
N ARG A 52 6.71 3.86 2.01
CA ARG A 52 6.18 2.73 2.82
C ARG A 52 4.67 2.55 2.68
N CYS A 53 3.90 3.64 2.77
CA CYS A 53 2.46 3.58 2.53
C CYS A 53 2.07 3.88 1.08
N GLN A 54 3.05 4.27 0.24
CA GLN A 54 2.91 4.61 -1.18
C GLN A 54 1.55 5.22 -1.48
N PRO A 55 1.26 6.41 -0.90
CA PRO A 55 -0.06 7.03 -0.95
C PRO A 55 -0.52 7.28 -2.40
N ASP A 56 0.45 7.39 -3.31
CA ASP A 56 0.27 7.54 -4.76
C ASP A 56 0.00 6.20 -5.48
N ASN A 57 0.52 5.08 -4.97
CA ASN A 57 0.29 3.75 -5.56
C ASN A 57 -1.03 3.14 -5.07
N ALA A 58 -2.17 3.71 -5.45
CA ALA A 58 -3.44 2.96 -5.46
C ALA A 58 -3.30 1.62 -6.23
N ARG A 59 -2.42 1.58 -7.24
CA ARG A 59 -2.04 0.38 -7.99
C ARG A 59 -1.38 -0.73 -7.17
N ALA A 60 -0.86 -0.48 -5.96
CA ALA A 60 -0.26 -1.54 -5.15
C ALA A 60 -1.30 -2.55 -4.65
N GLN A 61 -2.50 -2.07 -4.31
CA GLN A 61 -3.63 -2.93 -3.92
C GLN A 61 -4.12 -3.73 -5.14
N GLN A 62 -4.30 -3.07 -6.28
CA GLN A 62 -4.72 -3.71 -7.54
C GLN A 62 -3.76 -4.83 -7.96
N ARG A 63 -2.44 -4.53 -7.97
CA ARG A 63 -1.39 -5.53 -8.27
C ARG A 63 -1.44 -6.75 -7.35
N ARG A 64 -1.87 -6.57 -6.10
CA ARG A 64 -2.01 -7.68 -5.15
C ARG A 64 -3.22 -8.56 -5.50
N LEU A 65 -4.34 -7.95 -5.88
CA LEU A 65 -5.53 -8.66 -6.36
C LEU A 65 -5.27 -9.38 -7.69
N ASP A 66 -4.60 -8.73 -8.64
CA ASP A 66 -4.23 -9.33 -9.92
C ASP A 66 -3.36 -10.59 -9.74
N LYS A 67 -2.43 -10.54 -8.78
CA LYS A 67 -1.60 -11.70 -8.40
C LYS A 67 -2.41 -12.84 -7.80
N ILE A 68 -3.38 -12.54 -6.94
CA ILE A 68 -4.29 -13.55 -6.36
C ILE A 68 -5.14 -14.18 -7.47
N ALA A 69 -5.73 -13.37 -8.34
CA ALA A 69 -6.53 -13.86 -9.47
C ALA A 69 -5.72 -14.71 -10.46
N CYS A 70 -4.43 -14.41 -10.64
CA CYS A 70 -3.51 -15.23 -11.40
C CYS A 70 -3.22 -16.57 -10.70
N ALA A 71 -2.98 -16.55 -9.38
CA ALA A 71 -2.75 -17.76 -8.58
C ALA A 71 -3.98 -18.69 -8.57
N CYS A 72 -5.20 -18.15 -8.40
CA CYS A 72 -6.43 -18.93 -8.45
C CYS A 72 -6.61 -19.62 -9.81
N ARG A 73 -6.38 -18.92 -10.93
CA ARG A 73 -6.45 -19.52 -12.28
C ARG A 73 -5.43 -20.63 -12.50
N LEU A 74 -4.26 -20.57 -11.86
CA LEU A 74 -3.26 -21.63 -11.92
C LEU A 74 -3.63 -22.85 -11.07
N LEU A 75 -4.34 -22.64 -9.96
CA LEU A 75 -4.86 -23.72 -9.10
C LEU A 75 -6.06 -24.44 -9.72
N GLU A 76 -6.84 -23.77 -10.55
CA GLU A 76 -7.97 -24.36 -11.30
C GLU A 76 -7.53 -25.27 -12.45
N GLN A 77 -6.23 -25.32 -12.78
CA GLN A 77 -5.71 -26.26 -13.76
C GLN A 77 -5.56 -27.65 -13.12
N GLU A 78 -6.07 -28.71 -13.76
CA GLU A 78 -6.04 -30.10 -13.27
C GLU A 78 -4.63 -30.72 -13.19
N THR A 79 -3.58 -29.97 -13.53
CA THR A 79 -2.20 -30.41 -13.33
C THR A 79 -1.77 -30.22 -11.88
N PRO A 80 -1.13 -31.20 -11.24
CA PRO A 80 -0.58 -31.03 -9.88
C PRO A 80 0.55 -30.00 -9.92
N VAL A 81 0.23 -28.75 -9.56
CA VAL A 81 1.20 -27.65 -9.51
C VAL A 81 1.89 -27.67 -8.15
N THR A 82 3.22 -27.80 -8.13
CA THR A 82 3.99 -27.67 -6.89
C THR A 82 4.04 -26.21 -6.45
N LEU A 83 4.14 -25.97 -5.14
CA LEU A 83 4.27 -24.63 -4.54
C LEU A 83 5.38 -23.78 -5.18
N ALA A 84 6.46 -24.43 -5.65
CA ALA A 84 7.56 -23.78 -6.36
C ALA A 84 7.12 -23.21 -7.72
N SER A 85 6.42 -24.01 -8.54
CA SER A 85 5.92 -23.58 -9.85
C SER A 85 4.88 -22.47 -9.74
N LEU A 86 4.02 -22.53 -8.71
CA LEU A 86 3.01 -21.51 -8.45
C LEU A 86 3.63 -20.17 -7.97
N ALA A 87 4.65 -20.25 -7.12
CA ALA A 87 5.43 -19.10 -6.67
C ALA A 87 6.17 -18.41 -7.83
N GLN A 88 6.74 -19.20 -8.76
CA GLN A 88 7.42 -18.70 -9.96
C GLN A 88 6.45 -17.92 -10.86
N ALA A 89 5.25 -18.48 -11.09
CA ALA A 89 4.25 -17.88 -11.98
C ALA A 89 3.67 -16.56 -11.44
N VAL A 90 3.58 -16.39 -10.12
CA VAL A 90 3.04 -15.18 -9.47
C VAL A 90 4.14 -14.15 -9.14
N ALA A 91 5.39 -14.44 -9.51
CA ALA A 91 6.58 -13.66 -9.15
C ALA A 91 6.58 -13.31 -7.66
N MET A 92 6.34 -14.32 -6.81
CA MET A 92 6.35 -14.22 -5.35
C MET A 92 7.22 -15.33 -4.77
N SER A 93 7.92 -15.05 -3.68
CA SER A 93 8.68 -16.09 -2.97
C SER A 93 7.72 -17.10 -2.33
N PRO A 94 8.05 -18.41 -2.30
CA PRO A 94 7.19 -19.46 -1.73
C PRO A 94 6.79 -19.19 -0.27
N PHE A 95 7.66 -18.60 0.54
CA PHE A 95 7.36 -18.19 1.92
C PHE A 95 6.33 -17.05 2.02
N HIS A 96 6.27 -16.18 1.00
CA HIS A 96 5.27 -15.11 0.92
C HIS A 96 3.90 -15.65 0.51
N LEU A 97 3.87 -16.72 -0.29
CA LEU A 97 2.65 -17.38 -0.75
C LEU A 97 2.01 -18.23 0.37
N HIS A 98 2.82 -18.96 1.14
CA HIS A 98 2.33 -19.76 2.28
C HIS A 98 1.68 -18.93 3.40
N ARG A 99 2.01 -17.63 3.51
CA ARG A 99 1.41 -16.74 4.51
C ARG A 99 0.14 -16.02 4.02
N PHE A 100 -0.30 -16.33 2.81
CA PHE A 100 -1.47 -15.73 2.17
C PHE A 100 -2.67 -16.68 2.06
N VAL A 101 -2.43 -18.00 2.17
CA VAL A 101 -3.47 -19.03 2.30
C VAL A 101 -3.93 -19.09 3.75
#